data_AF-A0A3P0MNL5-F1
#
_entry.id   AF-A0A3P0MNL5-F1
#
_cell.length_a   1.000
_cell.length_b   1.000
_cell.length_c   1.000
_cell.angle_alpha   90.00
_cell.angle_beta   90.00
_cell.angle_gamma   90.00
#
_symmetry.space_group_name_H-M   'P 1'
#
loop_
_entity.id
_entity.type
_entity.pdbx_description
1 polymer ?
#
loop_
_entity_poly.entity_id
_entity_poly.type
_entity_poly.pdbx_seq_one_letter_code
_entity_poly.pdbx_strand_id
1 'polypeptide(L)'
;MNNNHHRATRAGRIAVLGTIICMAMGTVAAHAQQRTAPAASDVDRSTKEWLSMQRDNRAAAPTQPMLGDVASLVYQRYLDSFKNKIPDSMSTQLGSSGGMSAGGQGAQ
;
A
#
# COMPACT_ATOMS: atom_id res chain seq x y z
N MET A 1 -50.00 53.70 53.33
CA MET A 1 -49.17 54.13 52.19
C MET A 1 -47.78 53.49 52.31
N ASN A 2 -47.33 52.78 51.27
CA ASN A 2 -45.95 52.33 51.00
C ASN A 2 -45.22 51.36 51.98
N ASN A 3 -45.41 50.04 51.84
CA ASN A 3 -44.46 49.04 52.38
C ASN A 3 -44.09 47.90 51.40
N ASN A 4 -44.51 48.00 50.13
CA ASN A 4 -44.37 46.92 49.14
C ASN A 4 -43.17 47.08 48.19
N HIS A 5 -42.56 48.27 48.12
CA HIS A 5 -41.48 48.53 47.15
C HIS A 5 -40.10 48.02 47.59
N HIS A 6 -39.86 47.78 48.89
CA HIS A 6 -38.55 47.32 49.38
C HIS A 6 -38.34 45.80 49.29
N ARG A 7 -39.41 45.03 49.10
CA ARG A 7 -39.37 43.56 49.04
C ARG A 7 -39.00 43.08 47.63
N ALA A 8 -39.42 43.82 46.60
CA ALA A 8 -39.12 43.52 45.19
C ALA A 8 -37.65 43.81 44.82
N THR A 9 -37.02 44.83 45.41
CA THR A 9 -35.64 45.23 45.07
C THR A 9 -34.56 44.34 45.68
N ARG A 10 -34.88 43.56 46.72
CA ARG A 10 -33.93 42.63 47.38
C ARG A 10 -33.90 41.24 46.74
N ALA A 11 -34.98 40.83 46.08
CA ALA A 11 -35.06 39.55 45.39
C ALA A 11 -34.31 39.53 44.03
N GLY A 12 -34.21 40.69 43.34
CA GLY A 12 -33.55 40.78 42.03
C GLY A 12 -32.02 40.79 42.05
N ARG A 13 -31.37 41.03 43.20
CA ARG A 13 -29.91 41.15 43.30
C ARG A 13 -29.17 39.85 43.65
N ILE A 14 -29.88 38.84 44.16
CA ILE A 14 -29.31 37.52 44.47
C ILE A 14 -29.33 36.59 43.24
N ALA A 15 -30.23 36.85 42.28
CA ALA A 15 -30.37 36.03 41.07
C ALA A 15 -29.34 36.34 39.95
N VAL A 16 -28.56 37.43 40.05
CA VAL A 16 -27.62 37.86 38.99
C VAL A 16 -26.17 37.45 39.27
N LEU A 17 -25.84 37.02 40.50
CA LEU A 17 -24.47 36.58 40.86
C LEU A 17 -24.24 35.07 40.74
N GLY A 18 -25.27 34.26 40.52
CA GLY A 18 -25.17 32.79 40.44
C GLY A 18 -24.86 32.22 39.06
N THR A 19 -24.97 33.00 37.98
CA THR A 19 -24.85 32.51 36.60
C THR A 19 -23.46 32.63 35.99
N ILE A 20 -22.47 33.20 36.69
CA ILE A 20 -21.10 33.41 36.19
C ILE A 20 -20.14 32.25 36.56
N ILE A 21 -20.57 31.27 37.37
CA ILE A 21 -19.71 30.16 37.83
C ILE A 21 -19.81 28.88 36.96
N CYS A 22 -20.73 28.79 35.99
CA CYS A 22 -20.88 27.60 35.13
C CYS A 22 -20.18 27.68 33.75
N MET A 23 -19.38 28.71 33.47
CA MET A 23 -18.56 28.82 32.25
C MET A 23 -17.07 28.50 32.47
N ALA A 24 -16.76 27.66 33.45
CA ALA A 24 -15.39 27.23 33.76
C ALA A 24 -15.22 25.70 33.88
N MET A 25 -16.10 24.91 33.26
CA MET A 25 -15.83 23.49 32.96
C MET A 25 -15.44 23.37 31.48
N GLY A 26 -14.28 23.96 31.16
CA GLY A 26 -13.59 23.72 29.91
C GLY A 26 -13.23 22.24 29.78
N THR A 27 -13.82 21.59 28.78
CA THR A 27 -13.15 20.63 27.87
C THR A 27 -11.94 19.87 28.43
N VAL A 28 -12.18 18.91 29.32
CA VAL A 28 -11.28 17.74 29.48
C VAL A 28 -12.09 16.48 29.17
N ALA A 29 -12.76 16.47 28.01
CA ALA A 29 -12.78 15.24 27.24
C ALA A 29 -11.35 15.11 26.71
N ALA A 30 -10.48 14.54 27.54
CA ALA A 30 -9.23 13.99 27.07
C ALA A 30 -9.60 13.17 25.84
N HIS A 31 -9.24 13.66 24.66
CA HIS A 31 -9.16 12.81 23.51
C HIS A 31 -8.31 11.64 24.00
N ALA A 32 -8.94 10.49 24.22
CA ALA A 32 -8.28 9.23 24.08
C ALA A 32 -7.75 9.29 22.65
N GLN A 33 -6.56 9.89 22.51
CA GLN A 33 -5.73 9.73 21.36
C GLN A 33 -5.43 8.25 21.44
N GLN A 34 -6.34 7.48 20.85
CA GLN A 34 -6.08 6.19 20.28
C GLN A 34 -4.79 6.45 19.51
N ARG A 35 -3.66 6.18 20.16
CA ARG A 35 -2.41 6.00 19.46
C ARG A 35 -2.74 4.79 18.61
N THR A 36 -3.25 5.03 17.41
CA THR A 36 -3.24 4.06 16.35
C THR A 36 -1.80 3.61 16.35
N ALA A 37 -1.56 2.38 16.82
CA ALA A 37 -0.24 1.78 16.72
C ALA A 37 0.24 2.03 15.28
N PRO A 38 1.52 2.36 15.06
CA PRO A 38 2.02 2.56 13.70
C PRO A 38 1.50 1.40 12.86
N ALA A 39 0.74 1.72 11.81
CA ALA A 39 0.06 0.71 11.01
C ALA A 39 1.11 -0.34 10.65
N ALA A 40 0.84 -1.60 10.96
CA ALA A 40 1.74 -2.69 10.64
C ALA A 40 2.14 -2.57 9.17
N SER A 41 3.43 -2.76 8.89
CA SER A 41 4.00 -2.61 7.54
C SER A 41 3.12 -3.29 6.49
N ASP A 42 2.77 -2.54 5.43
CA ASP A 42 1.90 -3.04 4.35
C ASP A 42 2.55 -4.16 3.52
N VAL A 43 3.80 -4.52 3.81
CA VAL A 43 4.56 -5.53 3.06
C VAL A 43 3.88 -6.89 3.09
N ASP A 44 3.38 -7.39 4.22
CA ASP A 44 2.74 -8.72 4.27
C ASP A 44 1.44 -8.77 3.47
N ARG A 45 0.56 -7.77 3.67
CA ARG A 45 -0.71 -7.66 2.95
C ARG A 45 -0.48 -7.48 1.45
N SER A 46 0.33 -6.50 1.06
CA SER A 46 0.65 -6.27 -0.35
C SER A 46 1.29 -7.50 -0.99
N THR A 47 2.22 -8.17 -0.31
CA THR A 47 2.84 -9.41 -0.83
C THR A 47 1.79 -10.50 -1.10
N LYS A 48 0.86 -10.72 -0.16
CA LYS A 48 -0.23 -11.68 -0.34
C LYS A 48 -1.13 -11.31 -1.51
N GLU A 49 -1.46 -10.04 -1.67
CA GLU A 49 -2.26 -9.53 -2.79
C GLU A 49 -1.54 -9.73 -4.13
N TRP A 50 -0.26 -9.39 -4.21
CA TRP A 50 0.57 -9.61 -5.41
C TRP A 50 0.66 -11.08 -5.79
N LEU A 51 0.89 -11.96 -4.82
CA LEU A 51 0.93 -13.41 -5.06
C LEU A 51 -0.42 -13.95 -5.50
N SER A 52 -1.53 -13.47 -4.92
CA SER A 52 -2.87 -13.84 -5.39
C SER A 52 -3.10 -13.37 -6.81
N MET A 53 -2.72 -12.13 -7.15
CA MET A 53 -2.86 -11.60 -8.51
C MET A 53 -2.07 -12.42 -9.55
N GLN A 54 -0.85 -12.88 -9.21
CA GLN A 54 -0.06 -13.76 -10.07
C GLN A 54 -0.68 -15.15 -10.20
N ARG A 55 -1.05 -15.77 -9.08
CA ARG A 55 -1.67 -17.11 -9.06
C ARG A 55 -2.96 -17.15 -9.87
N ASP A 56 -3.79 -16.15 -9.68
CA ASP A 56 -5.10 -16.04 -10.33
C ASP A 56 -4.97 -15.49 -11.77
N ASN A 57 -3.75 -15.18 -12.21
CA ASN A 57 -3.43 -14.61 -13.51
C ASN A 57 -4.22 -13.32 -13.82
N ARG A 58 -4.63 -12.57 -12.78
CA ARG A 58 -5.58 -11.45 -12.87
C ARG A 58 -5.06 -10.26 -13.66
N ALA A 59 -3.73 -10.14 -13.77
CA ALA A 59 -3.06 -9.06 -14.48
C ALA A 59 -2.56 -9.48 -15.88
N ALA A 60 -2.83 -10.71 -16.33
CA ALA A 60 -2.42 -11.12 -17.66
C ALA A 60 -3.28 -10.46 -18.75
N ALA A 61 -2.64 -10.21 -19.89
CA ALA A 61 -3.35 -9.86 -21.10
C ALA A 61 -4.29 -11.01 -21.54
N PRO A 62 -5.36 -10.69 -22.29
CA PRO A 62 -6.18 -11.71 -22.92
C PRO A 62 -5.35 -12.70 -23.74
N THR A 63 -5.79 -13.95 -23.81
CA THR A 63 -5.17 -14.93 -24.70
C THR A 63 -5.30 -14.47 -26.15
N GLN A 64 -4.19 -14.45 -26.87
CA GLN A 64 -4.13 -14.10 -28.28
C GLN A 64 -3.92 -15.39 -29.09
N PRO A 65 -4.99 -16.06 -29.56
CA PRO A 65 -4.86 -17.28 -30.32
C PRO A 65 -4.20 -17.00 -31.68
N MET A 66 -3.22 -17.81 -32.05
CA MET A 66 -2.63 -17.77 -33.39
C MET A 66 -3.54 -18.54 -34.36
N LEU A 67 -3.84 -17.92 -35.51
CA LEU A 67 -4.62 -18.57 -36.57
C LEU A 67 -3.84 -19.77 -37.14
N GLY A 68 -4.53 -20.87 -37.47
CA GLY A 68 -3.90 -22.15 -37.86
C GLY A 68 -2.89 -22.04 -39.00
N ASP A 69 -3.18 -21.22 -40.02
CA ASP A 69 -2.28 -21.00 -41.16
C ASP A 69 -1.00 -20.26 -40.73
N VAL A 70 -1.14 -19.26 -39.85
CA VAL A 70 -0.01 -18.52 -39.28
C VAL A 70 0.83 -19.44 -38.39
N ALA A 71 0.19 -20.30 -37.59
CA ALA A 71 0.87 -21.29 -36.77
C ALA A 71 1.68 -22.28 -37.61
N SER A 72 1.10 -22.76 -38.71
CA SER A 72 1.76 -23.64 -39.66
C SER A 72 2.98 -22.96 -40.29
N LEU A 73 2.86 -21.71 -40.72
CA LEU A 73 3.96 -20.94 -41.30
C LEU A 73 5.09 -20.67 -40.29
N VAL A 74 4.74 -20.34 -39.04
CA VAL A 74 5.73 -20.14 -37.96
C VAL A 74 6.49 -21.44 -37.68
N TYR A 75 5.78 -22.57 -37.64
CA TYR A 75 6.41 -23.88 -37.46
C TYR A 75 7.33 -24.26 -38.63
N GLN A 76 6.90 -24.01 -39.86
CA GLN A 76 7.73 -24.23 -41.03
C GLN A 76 9.01 -23.37 -40.99
N ARG A 77 8.88 -22.08 -40.65
CA ARG A 77 10.04 -21.20 -40.47
C ARG A 77 10.99 -21.69 -39.38
N TYR A 78 10.45 -22.23 -38.30
CA TYR A 78 11.25 -22.86 -37.24
C TYR A 78 12.05 -24.05 -37.80
N LEU A 79 11.42 -24.95 -38.54
CA LEU A 79 12.12 -26.06 -39.19
C LEU A 79 13.17 -25.59 -40.20
N ASP A 80 12.86 -24.56 -40.98
CA ASP A 80 13.78 -23.98 -41.95
C ASP A 80 15.00 -23.32 -41.29
N SER A 81 14.87 -22.81 -40.06
CA SER A 81 15.99 -22.19 -39.34
C SER A 81 17.16 -23.15 -39.14
N PHE A 82 16.89 -24.44 -38.93
CA PHE A 82 17.93 -25.47 -38.74
C PHE A 82 18.69 -25.82 -40.03
N LYS A 83 18.17 -25.44 -41.20
CA LYS A 83 18.87 -25.65 -42.47
C LYS A 83 20.07 -24.72 -42.61
N ASN A 84 20.13 -23.65 -41.82
CA ASN A 84 21.20 -22.68 -41.82
C ASN A 84 22.11 -22.92 -40.61
N LYS A 85 23.42 -23.04 -40.85
CA LYS A 85 24.40 -23.12 -39.76
C LYS A 85 24.42 -21.80 -38.99
N ILE A 86 24.60 -21.87 -37.67
CA ILE A 86 24.90 -20.69 -36.86
C ILE A 86 26.23 -20.11 -37.35
N PRO A 87 26.30 -18.82 -37.72
CA PRO A 87 27.56 -18.20 -38.12
C PRO A 87 28.62 -18.30 -37.01
N ASP A 88 29.89 -18.47 -37.38
CA ASP A 88 30.99 -18.58 -36.42
C ASP A 88 31.10 -17.34 -35.50
N SER A 89 30.72 -16.17 -36.04
CA SER A 89 30.64 -14.90 -35.30
C SER A 89 29.56 -14.86 -34.22
N MET A 90 28.58 -15.77 -34.25
CA MET A 90 27.50 -15.92 -33.26
C MET A 90 27.77 -17.04 -32.26
N SER A 91 28.95 -17.69 -32.29
CA SER A 91 29.33 -18.63 -31.24
C SER A 91 29.34 -17.90 -29.88
N THR A 92 28.30 -18.15 -29.09
CA THR A 92 28.06 -17.41 -27.87
C THR A 92 29.16 -17.73 -26.85
N GLN A 93 29.55 -16.74 -26.03
CA GLN A 93 30.56 -16.82 -24.98
C GLN A 93 30.25 -17.84 -23.85
N LEU A 94 29.27 -18.74 -24.01
CA LEU A 94 28.99 -19.81 -23.04
C LEU A 94 30.14 -20.81 -22.89
N GLY A 95 31.10 -20.84 -23.82
CA GLY A 95 32.34 -21.63 -23.70
C GLY A 95 33.52 -20.88 -23.07
N SER A 96 33.39 -19.57 -22.80
CA SER A 96 34.47 -18.71 -22.31
C SER A 96 34.17 -18.11 -20.92
N SER A 97 33.55 -18.88 -20.04
CA SER A 97 33.50 -18.56 -18.61
C SER A 97 34.43 -19.50 -17.84
N GLY A 98 35.73 -19.42 -18.14
CA GLY A 98 36.75 -19.80 -17.18
C GLY A 98 36.94 -18.63 -16.22
N GLY A 99 36.41 -18.74 -15.00
CA GLY A 99 36.74 -17.85 -13.89
C GLY A 99 35.60 -17.04 -13.29
N MET A 100 34.66 -17.70 -12.59
CA MET A 100 34.03 -17.08 -11.43
C MET A 100 34.94 -17.32 -10.23
N SER A 101 35.82 -16.37 -9.94
CA SER A 101 36.52 -16.30 -8.66
C SER A 101 35.49 -15.90 -7.59
N ALA A 102 34.96 -16.90 -6.89
CA ALA A 102 34.13 -16.69 -5.71
C ALA A 102 35.04 -16.21 -4.57
N GLY A 103 35.15 -14.89 -4.41
CA GLY A 103 35.73 -14.25 -3.23
C GLY A 103 34.85 -14.52 -2.03
N GLY A 104 35.18 -15.58 -1.29
CA GLY A 104 34.60 -15.91 0.02
C GLY A 104 35.69 -15.90 1.09
N GLN A 105 36.11 -14.72 1.53
CA GLN A 105 36.81 -14.57 2.81
C GLN A 105 35.75 -14.48 3.91
N GLY A 106 35.40 -15.64 4.47
CA GLY A 106 34.69 -15.74 5.74
C GLY A 106 35.69 -16.01 6.85
N ALA A 107 35.86 -15.03 7.74
CA ALA A 107 36.65 -15.15 8.96
C ALA A 107 36.12 -16.28 9.85
N GLN A 108 37.04 -17.05 10.43
CA GLN A 108 36.82 -17.89 11.62
C GLN A 108 37.91 -17.58 12.63
#